data_AF-A0A7X6ZH50-F1
#
_entry.id   AF-A0A7X6ZH50-F1
#
_cell.length_a   1.000
_cell.length_b   1.000
_cell.length_c   1.000
_cell.angle_alpha   90.00
_cell.angle_beta   90.00
_cell.angle_gamma   90.00
#
_symmetry.space_group_name_H-M   'P 1'
#
loop_
_entity.id
_entity.type
_entity.pdbx_description
1 polymer ?
#
loop_
_entity_poly.entity_id
_entity_poly.type
_entity_poly.pdbx_seq_one_letter_code
_entity_poly.pdbx_strand_id
1 'polypeptide(L)'
;PLPLDYSKSFETFGLTKTVLKSDILCDMEDMSKWSHKGIGTIYQTNERSKDGSHSLRLSAPTTVDEFLGWGLGFGTCLASYDVGGENWEKYNRLHFYIYPDCEGARSIYLNLYVENDGEIKVPDQYGREGYHEINLINGQWNECFVEMTELARDKVTKLSFAIEVFGKERTMGDSLKFDVDNVKLELIENPEVVSGWQPADNRIIFSTTGYGKESEKTAIVKVANHNGKFQIVDYNTNQTAFEGDIKAEKTHIGSFETVNFTDFQKEGRYYIRVGDVSTMTFYIDRNIWEDSAWRVLNFMFVERCGYPVPGKHGACHTDLNGEHNGKLFAVNGGWHDAADMSQQTMQTGEIAMSIMEMANRAKEKGNNDLYLRLKEEALWGIDYILKTRFGDGYRAQTWGTNLWTDGFIGTMDDEGWRRIRVHNRAFENFVFSGIEAHASMSIESDEMLRDHLKKVAEEDFKFAMERFEKLGYEELFDIRGGVDHAAMASRSQYMANVSYAASLIYKLTGKQY
;
A
#
# COMPACT_ATOMS: atom_id res chain seq x y z
N PRO A 1 -15.85 2.45 4.08
CA PRO A 1 -14.67 3.14 3.52
C PRO A 1 -15.01 4.58 3.13
N LEU A 2 -14.10 5.53 3.40
CA LEU A 2 -14.18 6.91 2.96
C LEU A 2 -13.95 6.98 1.45
N PRO A 3 -14.70 7.82 0.72
CA PRO A 3 -14.48 8.02 -0.71
C PRO A 3 -13.12 8.68 -0.96
N LEU A 4 -12.47 8.30 -2.06
CA LEU A 4 -11.24 8.94 -2.54
C LEU A 4 -11.57 10.17 -3.37
N ASP A 5 -10.81 11.24 -3.19
CA ASP A 5 -10.89 12.46 -4.00
C ASP A 5 -9.92 12.36 -5.19
N TYR A 6 -10.39 11.74 -6.28
CA TYR A 6 -9.59 11.56 -7.49
C TYR A 6 -9.18 12.87 -8.17
N SER A 7 -9.84 13.99 -7.87
CA SER A 7 -9.48 15.30 -8.47
C SER A 7 -8.08 15.77 -8.08
N LYS A 8 -7.51 15.19 -7.02
CA LYS A 8 -6.17 15.48 -6.50
C LYS A 8 -5.17 14.36 -6.77
N SER A 9 -5.54 13.35 -7.54
CA SER A 9 -4.66 12.24 -7.86
C SER A 9 -3.60 12.63 -8.89
N PHE A 10 -2.53 11.85 -8.95
CA PHE A 10 -1.48 12.05 -9.96
C PHE A 10 -2.03 11.82 -11.37
N GLU A 11 -2.94 10.86 -11.53
CA GLU A 11 -3.61 10.53 -12.79
C GLU A 11 -4.42 11.71 -13.30
N THR A 12 -5.21 12.37 -12.44
CA THR A 12 -5.95 13.58 -12.86
C THR A 12 -5.01 14.72 -13.20
N PHE A 13 -3.97 14.97 -12.38
CA PHE A 13 -3.02 16.05 -12.61
C PHE A 13 -2.20 15.85 -13.89
N GLY A 14 -1.67 14.65 -14.12
CA GLY A 14 -0.80 14.36 -15.26
C GLY A 14 -1.50 14.47 -16.61
N LEU A 15 -2.80 14.22 -16.67
CA LEU A 15 -3.62 14.45 -17.88
C LEU A 15 -3.77 15.94 -18.24
N THR A 16 -3.57 16.86 -17.30
CA THR A 16 -3.63 18.31 -17.58
C THR A 16 -2.35 18.89 -18.19
N LYS A 17 -1.27 18.10 -18.23
CA LYS A 17 0.04 18.57 -18.72
C LYS A 17 0.02 18.84 -20.23
N THR A 18 0.68 19.91 -20.65
CA THR A 18 0.82 20.29 -22.06
C THR A 18 1.54 19.22 -22.87
N VAL A 19 0.86 18.74 -23.93
CA VAL A 19 1.43 17.82 -24.92
C VAL A 19 2.02 18.63 -26.07
N LEU A 20 3.32 18.45 -26.30
CA LEU A 20 4.06 19.08 -27.38
C LEU A 20 4.02 18.25 -28.67
N LYS A 21 3.96 16.93 -28.53
CA LYS A 21 3.88 15.98 -29.65
C LYS A 21 3.12 14.73 -29.23
N SER A 22 2.32 14.16 -30.14
CA SER A 22 1.58 12.92 -29.94
C SER A 22 1.57 12.13 -31.25
N ASP A 23 2.07 10.91 -31.23
CA ASP A 23 2.12 9.99 -32.39
C ASP A 23 1.44 8.67 -32.01
N ILE A 24 0.61 8.12 -32.90
CA ILE A 24 -0.06 6.83 -32.69
C ILE A 24 0.97 5.70 -32.83
N LEU A 25 1.05 4.83 -31.82
CA LEU A 25 1.84 3.59 -31.86
C LEU A 25 0.99 2.44 -32.43
N CYS A 26 -0.21 2.25 -31.88
CA CYS A 26 -1.19 1.29 -32.41
C CYS A 26 -2.62 1.71 -32.04
N ASP A 27 -3.51 1.61 -33.02
CA ASP A 27 -4.94 1.94 -32.97
C ASP A 27 -5.83 0.69 -32.90
N MET A 28 -5.23 -0.49 -32.75
CA MET A 28 -5.90 -1.79 -32.64
C MET A 28 -6.73 -2.20 -33.87
N GLU A 29 -6.51 -1.55 -35.02
CA GLU A 29 -7.15 -1.94 -36.29
C GLU A 29 -6.40 -3.09 -37.00
N ASP A 30 -5.12 -3.28 -36.70
CA ASP A 30 -4.30 -4.38 -37.21
C ASP A 30 -3.66 -5.20 -36.07
N MET A 31 -3.92 -6.52 -36.10
CA MET A 31 -3.39 -7.49 -35.14
C MET A 31 -2.07 -8.15 -35.57
N SER A 32 -1.52 -7.81 -36.74
CA SER A 32 -0.35 -8.48 -37.33
C SER A 32 0.91 -8.45 -36.47
N LYS A 33 1.07 -7.43 -35.64
CA LYS A 33 2.19 -7.23 -34.71
C LYS A 33 1.92 -7.70 -33.28
N TRP A 34 0.72 -8.21 -33.00
CA TRP A 34 0.33 -8.67 -31.68
C TRP A 34 0.56 -10.17 -31.51
N SER A 35 1.02 -10.55 -30.33
CA SER A 35 1.24 -11.94 -29.93
C SER A 35 0.68 -12.20 -28.54
N HIS A 36 0.30 -13.45 -28.29
CA HIS A 36 -0.21 -13.90 -26.99
C HIS A 36 0.75 -14.89 -26.35
N LYS A 37 0.88 -14.80 -25.03
CA LYS A 37 1.50 -15.82 -24.18
C LYS A 37 0.66 -15.99 -22.92
N GLY A 38 0.39 -17.24 -22.57
CA GLY A 38 -0.19 -17.57 -21.27
C GLY A 38 -1.58 -18.15 -21.29
N ILE A 39 -2.28 -17.94 -20.17
CA ILE A 39 -3.69 -18.29 -20.05
C ILE A 39 -4.55 -17.33 -20.85
N GLY A 40 -5.81 -17.70 -21.03
CA GLY A 40 -6.78 -16.84 -21.70
C GLY A 40 -6.49 -16.69 -23.19
N THR A 41 -6.97 -15.58 -23.75
CA THR A 41 -6.90 -15.27 -25.17
C THR A 41 -6.74 -13.77 -25.39
N ILE A 42 -6.23 -13.41 -26.57
CA ILE A 42 -6.30 -12.04 -27.10
C ILE A 42 -6.95 -12.08 -28.47
N TYR A 43 -7.79 -11.11 -28.78
CA TYR A 43 -8.41 -10.98 -30.09
C TYR A 43 -8.90 -9.56 -30.33
N GLN A 44 -9.13 -9.22 -31.60
CA GLN A 44 -9.75 -7.96 -31.99
C GLN A 44 -11.26 -8.03 -31.76
N THR A 45 -11.84 -7.02 -31.10
CA THR A 45 -13.29 -6.90 -30.87
C THR A 45 -13.83 -5.62 -31.50
N ASN A 46 -15.07 -5.65 -31.97
CA ASN A 46 -15.82 -4.49 -32.46
C ASN A 46 -16.99 -4.10 -31.53
N GLU A 47 -17.05 -4.70 -30.33
CA GLU A 47 -18.11 -4.42 -29.35
C GLU A 47 -18.01 -2.99 -28.80
N ARG A 48 -16.77 -2.51 -28.62
CA ARG A 48 -16.45 -1.16 -28.20
C ARG A 48 -15.09 -0.75 -28.76
N SER A 49 -14.97 0.51 -29.12
CA SER A 49 -13.73 1.18 -29.52
C SER A 49 -13.76 2.61 -29.00
N LYS A 50 -12.59 3.17 -28.74
CA LYS A 50 -12.37 4.56 -28.38
C LYS A 50 -12.08 5.39 -29.62
N ASP A 51 -11.31 4.85 -30.55
CA ASP A 51 -11.04 5.39 -31.88
C ASP A 51 -11.19 4.25 -32.91
N GLY A 52 -11.46 4.57 -34.18
CA GLY A 52 -11.68 3.52 -35.19
C GLY A 52 -12.89 2.61 -34.91
N SER A 53 -12.79 1.35 -35.30
CA SER A 53 -13.86 0.33 -35.25
C SER A 53 -13.56 -0.85 -34.31
N HIS A 54 -12.31 -0.99 -33.85
CA HIS A 54 -11.89 -2.14 -33.06
C HIS A 54 -11.07 -1.78 -31.83
N SER A 55 -11.05 -2.68 -30.85
CA SER A 55 -10.12 -2.67 -29.72
C SER A 55 -9.38 -4.01 -29.62
N LEU A 56 -8.24 -4.03 -28.94
CA LEU A 56 -7.61 -5.25 -28.48
C LEU A 56 -8.34 -5.74 -27.23
N ARG A 57 -8.94 -6.93 -27.27
CA ARG A 57 -9.50 -7.59 -26.09
C ARG A 57 -8.52 -8.61 -25.53
N LEU A 58 -8.18 -8.47 -24.25
CA LEU A 58 -7.60 -9.52 -23.43
C LEU A 58 -8.72 -10.18 -22.62
N SER A 59 -8.73 -11.51 -22.57
CA SER A 59 -9.68 -12.28 -21.75
C SER A 59 -8.97 -13.41 -21.03
N ALA A 60 -9.07 -13.49 -19.70
CA ALA A 60 -8.49 -14.56 -18.89
C ALA A 60 -9.54 -15.14 -17.93
N PRO A 61 -9.46 -16.44 -17.57
CA PRO A 61 -10.28 -16.97 -16.50
C PRO A 61 -9.83 -16.39 -15.15
N THR A 62 -10.71 -16.32 -14.15
CA THR A 62 -10.33 -15.86 -12.79
C THR A 62 -9.61 -16.92 -11.96
N THR A 63 -9.72 -18.18 -12.34
CA THR A 63 -9.10 -19.33 -11.67
C THR A 63 -8.65 -20.35 -12.72
N VAL A 64 -7.84 -21.32 -12.30
CA VAL A 64 -7.36 -22.43 -13.13
C VAL A 64 -7.45 -23.73 -12.34
N ASP A 65 -7.46 -24.86 -13.03
CA ASP A 65 -7.54 -26.19 -12.39
C ASP A 65 -6.18 -26.66 -11.82
N GLU A 66 -5.07 -26.08 -12.26
CA GLU A 66 -3.73 -26.39 -11.79
C GLU A 66 -2.84 -25.14 -11.86
N PHE A 67 -1.98 -24.93 -10.85
CA PHE A 67 -1.00 -23.84 -10.88
C PHE A 67 -0.04 -23.99 -12.06
N LEU A 68 0.14 -22.89 -12.78
CA LEU A 68 1.13 -22.82 -13.84
C LEU A 68 2.52 -22.55 -13.26
N GLY A 69 3.54 -23.18 -13.83
CA GLY A 69 4.94 -22.91 -13.48
C GLY A 69 5.47 -21.54 -13.97
N TRP A 70 4.59 -20.66 -14.46
CA TRP A 70 4.93 -19.34 -14.98
C TRP A 70 3.76 -18.36 -14.76
N GLY A 71 4.09 -17.06 -14.68
CA GLY A 71 3.13 -15.98 -14.41
C GLY A 71 2.97 -15.67 -12.92
N LEU A 72 2.06 -14.75 -12.58
CA LEU A 72 1.73 -14.42 -11.19
C LEU A 72 0.41 -15.07 -10.77
N GLY A 73 0.31 -15.42 -9.49
CA GLY A 73 -0.90 -16.02 -8.92
C GLY A 73 -1.26 -17.36 -9.59
N PHE A 74 -2.44 -17.41 -10.20
CA PHE A 74 -2.93 -18.54 -11.02
C PHE A 74 -2.44 -18.49 -12.47
N GLY A 75 -1.86 -17.39 -12.91
CA GLY A 75 -1.24 -17.25 -14.23
C GLY A 75 -1.44 -15.86 -14.84
N THR A 76 -0.77 -15.64 -15.95
CA THR A 76 -0.78 -14.37 -16.68
C THR A 76 -1.37 -14.55 -18.08
N CYS A 77 -2.24 -13.64 -18.52
CA CYS A 77 -2.61 -13.48 -19.94
C CYS A 77 -1.87 -12.26 -20.48
N LEU A 78 -0.88 -12.47 -21.34
CA LEU A 78 0.00 -11.43 -21.87
C LEU A 78 -0.29 -11.17 -23.35
N ALA A 79 -0.64 -9.93 -23.69
CA ALA A 79 -0.72 -9.44 -25.06
C ALA A 79 0.51 -8.56 -25.33
N SER A 80 1.35 -8.91 -26.31
CA SER A 80 2.58 -8.18 -26.63
C SER A 80 2.55 -7.65 -28.04
N TYR A 81 2.79 -6.34 -28.18
CA TYR A 81 3.00 -5.65 -29.45
C TYR A 81 4.49 -5.61 -29.79
N ASP A 82 4.85 -6.05 -30.99
CA ASP A 82 6.21 -5.93 -31.53
C ASP A 82 6.48 -4.49 -32.01
N VAL A 83 7.31 -3.78 -31.24
CA VAL A 83 7.74 -2.40 -31.56
C VAL A 83 8.85 -2.40 -32.62
N GLY A 84 9.59 -3.49 -32.81
CA GLY A 84 10.63 -3.59 -33.83
C GLY A 84 11.96 -2.91 -33.47
N GLY A 85 12.20 -2.56 -32.20
CA GLY A 85 13.47 -1.98 -31.76
C GLY A 85 13.58 -0.47 -31.99
N GLU A 86 12.48 0.26 -31.94
CA GLU A 86 12.46 1.70 -32.18
C GLU A 86 13.06 2.51 -31.03
N ASN A 87 13.68 3.64 -31.36
CA ASN A 87 14.14 4.61 -30.38
C ASN A 87 13.00 5.56 -29.98
N TRP A 88 12.64 5.56 -28.70
CA TRP A 88 11.57 6.37 -28.12
C TRP A 88 12.09 7.54 -27.27
N GLU A 89 13.39 7.86 -27.29
CA GLU A 89 13.98 8.90 -26.43
C GLU A 89 13.39 10.29 -26.67
N LYS A 90 12.89 10.55 -27.88
CA LYS A 90 12.15 11.78 -28.24
C LYS A 90 10.78 11.92 -27.56
N TYR A 91 10.28 10.87 -26.91
CA TYR A 91 9.04 10.85 -26.13
C TYR A 91 9.36 10.65 -24.65
N ASN A 92 8.43 11.03 -23.79
CA ASN A 92 8.52 10.85 -22.33
C ASN A 92 7.22 10.35 -21.69
N ARG A 93 6.18 10.09 -22.48
CA ARG A 93 4.89 9.58 -21.99
C ARG A 93 4.26 8.57 -22.95
N LEU A 94 3.71 7.49 -22.39
CA LEU A 94 2.72 6.64 -23.05
C LEU A 94 1.32 7.11 -22.68
N HIS A 95 0.38 7.16 -23.62
CA HIS A 95 -1.02 7.52 -23.39
C HIS A 95 -1.92 6.51 -24.10
N PHE A 96 -2.98 6.03 -23.45
CA PHE A 96 -3.83 4.96 -23.97
C PHE A 96 -5.17 4.88 -23.20
N TYR A 97 -6.11 4.09 -23.72
CA TYR A 97 -7.41 3.88 -23.08
C TYR A 97 -7.64 2.40 -22.76
N ILE A 98 -8.23 2.13 -21.59
CA ILE A 98 -8.59 0.78 -21.14
C ILE A 98 -10.04 0.75 -20.66
N TYR A 99 -10.82 -0.21 -21.14
CA TYR A 99 -12.16 -0.53 -20.66
C TYR A 99 -12.17 -1.91 -20.00
N PRO A 100 -12.29 -2.01 -18.67
CA PRO A 100 -12.56 -3.28 -18.00
C PRO A 100 -14.04 -3.64 -18.11
N ASP A 101 -14.33 -4.90 -18.46
CA ASP A 101 -15.67 -5.48 -18.45
C ASP A 101 -15.67 -6.79 -17.65
N CYS A 102 -15.39 -6.65 -16.35
CA CYS A 102 -15.22 -7.77 -15.43
C CYS A 102 -16.46 -7.88 -14.55
N GLU A 103 -17.27 -8.93 -14.70
CA GLU A 103 -18.48 -9.11 -13.90
C GLU A 103 -18.20 -8.98 -12.40
N GLY A 104 -18.92 -8.07 -11.73
CA GLY A 104 -18.88 -7.86 -10.27
C GLY A 104 -17.55 -7.39 -9.66
N ALA A 105 -16.48 -7.24 -10.47
CA ALA A 105 -15.20 -6.76 -9.97
C ALA A 105 -15.26 -5.29 -9.51
N ARG A 106 -14.72 -5.03 -8.31
CA ARG A 106 -14.73 -3.71 -7.65
C ARG A 106 -13.35 -3.08 -7.51
N SER A 107 -12.32 -3.90 -7.47
CA SER A 107 -10.92 -3.50 -7.57
C SER A 107 -10.35 -4.25 -8.77
N ILE A 108 -9.94 -3.51 -9.78
CA ILE A 108 -9.43 -4.10 -11.01
C ILE A 108 -8.31 -3.25 -11.56
N TYR A 109 -7.30 -3.92 -12.09
CA TYR A 109 -6.15 -3.28 -12.70
C TYR A 109 -5.73 -4.07 -13.93
N LEU A 110 -4.92 -3.42 -14.77
CA LEU A 110 -4.22 -4.06 -15.87
C LEU A 110 -2.75 -3.66 -15.78
N ASN A 111 -1.86 -4.60 -16.03
CA ASN A 111 -0.43 -4.34 -16.02
C ASN A 111 0.07 -3.95 -17.42
N LEU A 112 1.02 -3.02 -17.47
CA LEU A 112 1.73 -2.57 -18.66
C LEU A 112 3.22 -2.89 -18.53
N TYR A 113 3.78 -3.58 -19.53
CA TYR A 113 5.19 -3.95 -19.59
C TYR A 113 5.88 -3.30 -20.79
N VAL A 114 7.07 -2.75 -20.57
CA VAL A 114 7.93 -2.17 -21.61
C VAL A 114 9.26 -2.93 -21.62
N GLU A 115 9.67 -3.42 -22.78
CA GLU A 115 10.96 -4.07 -22.98
C GLU A 115 11.89 -3.19 -23.84
N ASN A 116 13.10 -2.91 -23.38
CA ASN A 116 14.16 -2.20 -24.08
C ASN A 116 15.39 -3.09 -24.22
N ASP A 117 15.82 -3.34 -25.45
CA ASP A 117 17.03 -4.11 -25.76
C ASP A 117 18.22 -3.21 -26.13
N GLY A 118 18.19 -1.97 -25.65
CA GLY A 118 19.22 -0.97 -25.92
C GLY A 118 20.49 -1.13 -25.08
N GLU A 119 21.18 -0.01 -24.85
CA GLU A 119 22.37 0.07 -24.00
C GLU A 119 22.07 -0.38 -22.57
N ILE A 120 20.97 0.12 -22.00
CA ILE A 120 20.45 -0.30 -20.69
C ILE A 120 19.23 -1.18 -20.93
N LYS A 121 19.30 -2.43 -20.46
CA LYS A 121 18.20 -3.38 -20.62
C LYS A 121 17.04 -3.02 -19.70
N VAL A 122 15.83 -3.03 -20.25
CA VAL A 122 14.57 -3.00 -19.52
C VAL A 122 13.78 -4.26 -19.92
N PRO A 123 13.33 -5.09 -18.98
CA PRO A 123 13.67 -5.04 -17.56
C PRO A 123 15.19 -5.20 -17.32
N ASP A 124 15.65 -4.73 -16.17
CA ASP A 124 17.03 -4.96 -15.72
C ASP A 124 17.31 -6.47 -15.51
N GLN A 125 18.56 -6.83 -15.20
CA GLN A 125 18.94 -8.23 -14.98
C GLN A 125 18.19 -8.94 -13.83
N TYR A 126 17.49 -8.18 -12.98
CA TYR A 126 16.73 -8.68 -11.84
C TYR A 126 15.21 -8.64 -12.07
N GLY A 127 14.73 -8.16 -13.22
CA GLY A 127 13.30 -8.09 -13.51
C GLY A 127 12.57 -6.97 -12.77
N ARG A 128 13.23 -5.84 -12.45
CA ARG A 128 12.65 -4.81 -11.56
C ARG A 128 12.10 -3.56 -12.26
N GLU A 129 12.44 -3.36 -13.52
CA GLU A 129 12.09 -2.15 -14.29
C GLU A 129 11.15 -2.46 -15.45
N GLY A 130 10.39 -1.47 -15.91
CA GLY A 130 9.51 -1.61 -17.06
C GLY A 130 8.15 -2.24 -16.77
N TYR A 131 7.77 -2.39 -15.50
CA TYR A 131 6.46 -2.89 -15.07
C TYR A 131 5.64 -1.75 -14.45
N HIS A 132 4.37 -1.62 -14.85
CA HIS A 132 3.47 -0.62 -14.28
C HIS A 132 2.07 -1.19 -14.10
N GLU A 133 1.53 -1.11 -12.88
CA GLU A 133 0.17 -1.53 -12.55
C GLU A 133 -0.78 -0.32 -12.64
N ILE A 134 -1.87 -0.48 -13.39
CA ILE A 134 -2.81 0.61 -13.66
C ILE A 134 -4.12 0.29 -12.98
N ASN A 135 -4.47 1.05 -11.95
CA ASN A 135 -5.77 0.95 -11.29
C ASN A 135 -6.87 1.49 -12.21
N LEU A 136 -7.95 0.72 -12.36
CA LEU A 136 -9.02 1.00 -13.33
C LEU A 136 -10.38 1.01 -12.66
N ILE A 137 -11.30 1.78 -13.24
CA ILE A 137 -12.72 1.75 -12.90
C ILE A 137 -13.42 0.84 -13.91
N ASN A 138 -14.03 -0.21 -13.38
CA ASN A 138 -14.76 -1.21 -14.16
C ASN A 138 -16.00 -0.60 -14.84
N GLY A 139 -16.33 -1.08 -16.04
CA GLY A 139 -17.53 -0.65 -16.77
C GLY A 139 -17.45 0.75 -17.39
N GLN A 140 -16.25 1.31 -17.57
CA GLN A 140 -16.04 2.55 -18.32
C GLN A 140 -14.66 2.62 -18.97
N TRP A 141 -14.51 3.52 -19.94
CA TRP A 141 -13.20 3.88 -20.47
C TRP A 141 -12.39 4.65 -19.44
N ASN A 142 -11.18 4.17 -19.17
CA ASN A 142 -10.18 4.85 -18.35
C ASN A 142 -9.13 5.45 -19.27
N GLU A 143 -8.91 6.75 -19.16
CA GLU A 143 -7.82 7.44 -19.84
C GLU A 143 -6.55 7.32 -19.00
N CYS A 144 -5.55 6.66 -19.55
CA CYS A 144 -4.37 6.22 -18.80
C CYS A 144 -3.11 6.82 -19.42
N PHE A 145 -2.09 7.04 -18.59
CA PHE A 145 -0.77 7.40 -19.07
C PHE A 145 0.34 6.86 -18.16
N VAL A 146 1.54 6.73 -18.70
CA VAL A 146 2.76 6.43 -17.94
C VAL A 146 3.85 7.40 -18.38
N GLU A 147 4.33 8.23 -17.46
CA GLU A 147 5.54 9.04 -17.67
C GLU A 147 6.76 8.14 -17.53
N MET A 148 7.62 8.13 -18.55
CA MET A 148 8.73 7.17 -18.70
C MET A 148 10.08 7.88 -18.87
N THR A 149 10.25 9.02 -18.19
CA THR A 149 11.45 9.87 -18.33
C THR A 149 12.74 9.14 -17.99
N GLU A 150 12.75 8.34 -16.92
CA GLU A 150 13.92 7.57 -16.48
C GLU A 150 14.02 6.17 -17.07
N LEU A 151 12.98 5.71 -17.77
CA LEU A 151 13.02 4.40 -18.41
C LEU A 151 13.92 4.47 -19.65
N ALA A 152 14.94 3.60 -19.70
CA ALA A 152 15.77 3.44 -20.88
C ALA A 152 14.91 2.95 -22.06
N ARG A 153 15.05 3.63 -23.21
CA ARG A 153 14.13 3.50 -24.35
C ARG A 153 14.78 3.81 -25.70
N ASP A 154 16.07 3.57 -25.80
CA ASP A 154 16.89 3.77 -27.00
C ASP A 154 16.67 2.68 -28.07
N LYS A 155 16.13 1.52 -27.68
CA LYS A 155 15.78 0.39 -28.56
C LYS A 155 14.64 -0.43 -27.95
N VAL A 156 13.44 0.14 -27.93
CA VAL A 156 12.24 -0.51 -27.39
C VAL A 156 11.77 -1.62 -28.32
N THR A 157 11.67 -2.83 -27.79
CA THR A 157 11.33 -4.03 -28.55
C THR A 157 9.88 -4.46 -28.37
N LYS A 158 9.30 -4.28 -27.17
CA LYS A 158 7.91 -4.65 -26.92
C LYS A 158 7.19 -3.69 -25.98
N LEU A 159 5.89 -3.58 -26.21
CA LEU A 159 4.91 -3.07 -25.26
C LEU A 159 3.89 -4.17 -25.00
N SER A 160 3.60 -4.49 -23.75
CA SER A 160 2.64 -5.55 -23.42
C SER A 160 1.60 -5.11 -22.40
N PHE A 161 0.39 -5.63 -22.54
CA PHE A 161 -0.65 -5.55 -21.53
C PHE A 161 -0.86 -6.93 -20.91
N ALA A 162 -1.00 -7.00 -19.59
CA ALA A 162 -1.08 -8.26 -18.86
C ALA A 162 -2.23 -8.29 -17.86
N ILE A 163 -3.04 -9.35 -17.95
CA ILE A 163 -3.95 -9.74 -16.88
C ILE A 163 -3.20 -10.71 -15.98
N GLU A 164 -2.99 -10.32 -14.72
CA GLU A 164 -2.48 -11.21 -13.68
C GLU A 164 -3.66 -11.77 -12.89
N VAL A 165 -3.75 -13.09 -12.75
CA VAL A 165 -4.94 -13.75 -12.21
C VAL A 165 -4.70 -14.20 -10.77
N PHE A 166 -5.50 -13.64 -9.85
CA PHE A 166 -5.36 -13.87 -8.41
C PHE A 166 -6.60 -14.51 -7.77
N GLY A 167 -7.48 -15.13 -8.56
CA GLY A 167 -8.73 -15.69 -8.06
C GLY A 167 -9.88 -14.70 -8.22
N LYS A 168 -10.98 -14.99 -7.53
CA LYS A 168 -12.18 -14.16 -7.55
C LYS A 168 -12.71 -13.95 -6.14
N GLU A 169 -13.13 -12.73 -5.84
CA GLU A 169 -13.96 -12.48 -4.67
C GLU A 169 -15.42 -12.85 -4.94
N ARG A 170 -16.28 -12.77 -3.93
CA ARG A 170 -17.65 -13.32 -3.96
C ARG A 170 -18.55 -12.81 -5.08
N THR A 171 -18.35 -11.58 -5.55
CA THR A 171 -19.17 -11.01 -6.63
C THR A 171 -18.57 -11.15 -8.02
N MET A 172 -17.32 -11.56 -8.13
CA MET A 172 -16.63 -11.67 -9.41
C MET A 172 -17.11 -12.88 -10.23
N GLY A 173 -17.31 -12.65 -11.53
CA GLY A 173 -17.57 -13.73 -12.50
C GLY A 173 -16.32 -14.54 -12.84
N ASP A 174 -16.46 -15.52 -13.75
CA ASP A 174 -15.40 -16.49 -14.06
C ASP A 174 -14.34 -15.98 -15.05
N SER A 175 -14.45 -14.73 -15.52
CA SER A 175 -13.53 -14.17 -16.50
C SER A 175 -13.24 -12.69 -16.26
N LEU A 176 -12.00 -12.31 -16.49
CA LEU A 176 -11.53 -10.92 -16.57
C LEU A 176 -11.39 -10.53 -18.03
N LYS A 177 -11.93 -9.36 -18.41
CA LYS A 177 -11.90 -8.85 -19.78
C LYS A 177 -11.50 -7.39 -19.79
N PHE A 178 -10.57 -7.05 -20.67
CA PHE A 178 -10.09 -5.69 -20.85
C PHE A 178 -9.98 -5.37 -22.33
N ASP A 179 -10.57 -4.27 -22.73
CA ASP A 179 -10.39 -3.70 -24.06
C ASP A 179 -9.39 -2.56 -23.98
N VAL A 180 -8.31 -2.64 -24.75
CA VAL A 180 -7.27 -1.62 -24.84
C VAL A 180 -7.36 -0.96 -26.21
N ASP A 181 -7.20 0.35 -26.26
CA ASP A 181 -7.29 1.11 -27.50
C ASP A 181 -6.45 2.40 -27.50
N ASN A 182 -6.14 2.89 -28.71
CA ASN A 182 -5.51 4.16 -29.05
C ASN A 182 -4.23 4.46 -28.24
N VAL A 183 -3.23 3.60 -28.41
CA VAL A 183 -1.94 3.74 -27.73
C VAL A 183 -1.07 4.74 -28.48
N LYS A 184 -0.59 5.75 -27.77
CA LYS A 184 0.22 6.86 -28.29
C LYS A 184 1.51 7.04 -27.53
N LEU A 185 2.49 7.55 -28.25
CA LEU A 185 3.74 8.07 -27.71
C LEU A 185 3.67 9.59 -27.71
N GLU A 186 3.96 10.19 -26.56
CA GLU A 186 3.83 11.62 -26.35
C GLU A 186 5.10 12.26 -25.78
N LEU A 187 5.31 13.50 -26.17
CA LEU A 187 6.28 14.40 -25.56
C LEU A 187 5.49 15.47 -24.79
N ILE A 188 5.56 15.42 -23.46
CA ILE A 188 5.02 16.46 -22.58
C ILE A 188 6.10 17.46 -22.18
N GLU A 189 5.68 18.70 -21.97
CA GLU A 189 6.57 19.83 -21.65
C GLU A 189 7.26 19.67 -20.29
N ASN A 190 6.51 19.25 -19.26
CA ASN A 190 6.95 19.20 -17.88
C ASN A 190 6.65 17.83 -17.22
N PRO A 191 7.42 16.77 -17.55
CA PRO A 191 7.30 15.49 -16.85
C PRO A 191 7.73 15.62 -15.38
N GLU A 192 7.25 14.71 -14.52
CA GLU A 192 7.69 14.65 -13.13
C GLU A 192 9.14 14.19 -13.00
N VAL A 193 9.76 14.63 -11.91
CA VAL A 193 11.08 14.18 -11.47
C VAL A 193 10.90 12.83 -10.78
N VAL A 194 11.53 11.79 -11.32
CA VAL A 194 11.34 10.40 -10.86
C VAL A 194 12.38 10.00 -9.80
N SER A 195 13.61 10.50 -9.90
CA SER A 195 14.67 10.25 -8.91
C SER A 195 15.39 11.51 -8.42
N GLY A 196 16.03 11.36 -7.26
CA GLY A 196 16.77 12.44 -6.60
C GLY A 196 15.90 13.30 -5.69
N TRP A 197 16.53 14.31 -5.09
CA TRP A 197 15.91 15.15 -4.06
C TRP A 197 15.48 16.52 -4.59
N GLN A 198 15.87 16.88 -5.82
CA GLN A 198 15.60 18.21 -6.34
C GLN A 198 14.16 18.32 -6.84
N PRO A 199 13.38 19.34 -6.41
CA PRO A 199 12.05 19.54 -6.95
C PRO A 199 12.08 19.80 -8.48
N ALA A 200 10.94 19.54 -9.13
CA ALA A 200 10.68 20.05 -10.47
C ALA A 200 10.73 21.59 -10.50
N ASP A 201 10.97 22.17 -11.67
CA ASP A 201 10.93 23.63 -11.83
C ASP A 201 9.52 24.17 -11.55
N ASN A 202 9.45 25.41 -11.07
CA ASN A 202 8.22 26.09 -10.67
C ASN A 202 7.40 25.29 -9.63
N ARG A 203 8.09 24.67 -8.66
CA ARG A 203 7.46 23.84 -7.63
C ARG A 203 7.78 24.32 -6.22
N ILE A 204 6.80 24.15 -5.34
CA ILE A 204 6.90 24.34 -3.90
C ILE A 204 6.53 23.00 -3.25
N ILE A 205 7.44 22.38 -2.51
CA ILE A 205 7.24 21.13 -1.78
C ILE A 205 6.92 21.47 -0.33
N PHE A 206 5.71 21.16 0.09
CA PHE A 206 5.14 21.58 1.38
C PHE A 206 4.31 20.44 1.99
N SER A 207 3.97 20.56 3.27
CA SER A 207 3.01 19.64 3.90
C SER A 207 1.61 19.90 3.36
N THR A 208 1.08 18.98 2.56
CA THR A 208 -0.23 19.14 1.89
C THR A 208 -1.41 19.09 2.87
N THR A 209 -1.26 18.41 4.00
CA THR A 209 -2.20 18.51 5.13
C THR A 209 -2.04 19.87 5.83
N GLY A 210 -0.80 20.26 6.09
CA GLY A 210 -0.43 21.52 6.71
C GLY A 210 0.49 21.36 7.92
N TYR A 211 0.43 22.32 8.84
CA TYR A 211 1.41 22.45 9.91
C TYR A 211 0.77 22.59 11.29
N GLY A 212 1.42 22.03 12.31
CA GLY A 212 1.04 22.25 13.69
C GLY A 212 1.25 23.70 14.10
N LYS A 213 0.33 24.26 14.90
CA LYS A 213 0.43 25.65 15.41
C LYS A 213 1.82 25.99 15.97
N GLU A 214 2.37 25.10 16.81
CA GLU A 214 3.64 25.28 17.52
C GLU A 214 4.79 24.47 16.88
N SER A 215 4.52 23.77 15.78
CA SER A 215 5.53 22.99 15.06
C SER A 215 6.38 23.87 14.15
N GLU A 216 7.55 23.35 13.79
CA GLU A 216 8.34 23.88 12.68
C GLU A 216 7.53 23.87 11.39
N LYS A 217 7.64 24.96 10.62
CA LYS A 217 6.90 25.16 9.36
C LYS A 217 7.85 25.56 8.26
N THR A 218 8.17 24.59 7.41
CA THR A 218 9.10 24.77 6.30
C THR A 218 8.54 24.21 5.00
N ALA A 219 9.08 24.69 3.89
CA ALA A 219 8.86 24.15 2.56
C ALA A 219 10.13 24.33 1.71
N ILE A 220 10.30 23.46 0.71
CA ILE A 220 11.38 23.55 -0.28
C ILE A 220 10.82 24.22 -1.53
N VAL A 221 11.53 25.19 -2.08
CA VAL A 221 11.10 25.96 -3.23
C VAL A 221 12.10 25.78 -4.38
N LYS A 222 11.58 25.69 -5.60
CA LYS A 222 12.35 25.79 -6.84
C LYS A 222 11.53 26.59 -7.83
N VAL A 223 11.60 27.91 -7.70
CA VAL A 223 10.81 28.85 -8.49
C VAL A 223 11.74 29.96 -8.97
N ALA A 224 11.76 30.23 -10.27
CA ALA A 224 12.55 31.33 -10.80
C ALA A 224 11.94 32.70 -10.45
N ASN A 225 12.74 33.77 -10.51
CA ASN A 225 12.28 35.17 -10.41
C ASN A 225 11.50 35.54 -9.13
N HIS A 226 11.84 34.92 -8.00
CA HIS A 226 11.15 35.10 -6.70
C HIS A 226 11.63 36.30 -5.86
N ASN A 227 12.65 37.04 -6.31
CA ASN A 227 13.24 38.18 -5.58
C ASN A 227 13.67 37.88 -4.13
N GLY A 228 13.96 36.62 -3.80
CA GLY A 228 14.36 36.20 -2.46
C GLY A 228 13.23 36.17 -1.41
N LYS A 229 11.96 36.29 -1.79
CA LYS A 229 10.82 36.39 -0.86
C LYS A 229 9.76 35.32 -1.10
N PHE A 230 9.05 34.97 -0.04
CA PHE A 230 7.83 34.16 -0.09
C PHE A 230 6.72 34.79 0.76
N GLN A 231 5.48 34.41 0.46
CA GLN A 231 4.30 34.86 1.19
C GLN A 231 3.48 33.69 1.67
N ILE A 232 2.91 33.80 2.87
CA ILE A 232 1.77 33.00 3.32
C ILE A 232 0.53 33.85 3.10
N VAL A 233 -0.38 33.36 2.27
CA VAL A 233 -1.61 34.08 1.90
C VAL A 233 -2.80 33.41 2.57
N ASP A 234 -3.62 34.21 3.25
CA ASP A 234 -4.86 33.75 3.86
C ASP A 234 -5.87 33.40 2.76
N TYR A 235 -6.37 32.17 2.78
CA TYR A 235 -7.24 31.66 1.73
C TYR A 235 -8.58 32.40 1.63
N ASN A 236 -9.12 32.88 2.76
CA ASN A 236 -10.44 33.49 2.79
C ASN A 236 -10.41 34.97 2.38
N THR A 237 -9.37 35.68 2.79
CA THR A 237 -9.22 37.12 2.53
C THR A 237 -8.38 37.43 1.29
N ASN A 238 -7.61 36.45 0.82
CA ASN A 238 -6.60 36.59 -0.23
C ASN A 238 -5.52 37.65 0.11
N GLN A 239 -5.35 37.98 1.38
CA GLN A 239 -4.35 38.93 1.88
C GLN A 239 -3.09 38.20 2.34
N THR A 240 -1.94 38.82 2.15
CA THR A 240 -0.67 38.36 2.71
C THR A 240 -0.75 38.39 4.23
N ALA A 241 -0.71 37.22 4.86
CA ALA A 241 -0.75 37.05 6.31
C ALA A 241 0.66 37.04 6.93
N PHE A 242 1.65 36.60 6.16
CA PHE A 242 3.06 36.58 6.54
C PHE A 242 3.93 36.72 5.29
N GLU A 243 5.07 37.39 5.43
CA GLU A 243 6.10 37.47 4.39
C GLU A 243 7.45 37.14 5.02
N GLY A 244 8.27 36.35 4.32
CA GLY A 244 9.58 35.94 4.78
C GLY A 244 10.60 35.84 3.66
N ASP A 245 11.84 35.59 4.05
CA ASP A 245 12.96 35.41 3.14
C ASP A 245 13.12 33.94 2.73
N ILE A 246 13.47 33.73 1.47
CA ILE A 246 13.92 32.43 0.96
C ILE A 246 15.41 32.29 1.28
N LYS A 247 15.80 31.13 1.80
CA LYS A 247 17.18 30.83 2.18
C LYS A 247 17.74 29.73 1.31
N ALA A 248 18.93 29.96 0.76
CA ALA A 248 19.69 28.90 0.10
C ALA A 248 20.45 28.07 1.15
N GLU A 249 20.28 26.76 1.10
CA GLU A 249 20.93 25.79 1.99
C GLU A 249 21.66 24.74 1.16
N LYS A 250 22.90 24.45 1.54
CA LYS A 250 23.69 23.37 0.95
C LYS A 250 23.76 22.21 1.94
N THR A 251 23.28 21.05 1.52
CA THR A 251 23.34 19.81 2.29
C THR A 251 24.26 18.81 1.59
N HIS A 252 24.42 17.63 2.18
CA HIS A 252 25.18 16.54 1.57
C HIS A 252 24.46 15.92 0.36
N ILE A 253 23.15 16.15 0.19
CA ILE A 253 22.33 15.61 -0.91
C ILE A 253 21.98 16.63 -1.99
N GLY A 254 22.32 17.91 -1.82
CA GLY A 254 22.01 18.92 -2.84
C GLY A 254 22.07 20.35 -2.32
N SER A 255 21.64 21.28 -3.19
CA SER A 255 21.44 22.68 -2.84
C SER A 255 19.97 23.02 -3.02
N PHE A 256 19.36 23.51 -1.95
CA PHE A 256 17.93 23.73 -1.85
C PHE A 256 17.68 25.17 -1.48
N GLU A 257 16.54 25.70 -1.93
CA GLU A 257 15.98 26.91 -1.37
C GLU A 257 14.85 26.51 -0.44
N THR A 258 14.87 27.07 0.78
CA THR A 258 13.91 26.76 1.83
C THR A 258 13.21 28.03 2.28
N VAL A 259 11.96 27.86 2.72
CA VAL A 259 11.19 28.88 3.42
C VAL A 259 10.90 28.39 4.83
N ASN A 260 10.88 29.32 5.78
CA ASN A 260 10.52 29.02 7.17
C ASN A 260 9.57 30.11 7.68
N PHE A 261 8.39 29.68 8.12
CA PHE A 261 7.35 30.54 8.68
C PHE A 261 6.87 30.01 10.03
N THR A 262 7.79 29.42 10.80
CA THR A 262 7.50 28.81 12.11
C THR A 262 6.87 29.82 13.07
N ASP A 263 7.33 31.07 13.05
CA ASP A 263 6.82 32.17 13.87
C ASP A 263 5.36 32.56 13.54
N PHE A 264 4.86 32.16 12.37
CA PHE A 264 3.47 32.35 12.01
C PHE A 264 2.60 31.24 12.61
N GLN A 265 1.97 31.55 13.74
CA GLN A 265 1.18 30.59 14.54
C GLN A 265 -0.33 30.83 14.49
N LYS A 266 -0.79 31.72 13.60
CA LYS A 266 -2.23 32.01 13.47
C LYS A 266 -2.91 30.81 12.80
N GLU A 267 -3.78 30.14 13.55
CA GLU A 267 -4.58 29.04 12.99
C GLU A 267 -5.47 29.53 11.84
N GLY A 268 -5.63 28.70 10.81
CA GLY A 268 -6.38 29.08 9.61
C GLY A 268 -6.01 28.26 8.38
N ARG A 269 -6.58 28.64 7.23
CA ARG A 269 -6.33 28.01 5.93
C ARG A 269 -5.53 28.96 5.05
N TYR A 270 -4.41 28.48 4.53
CA TYR A 270 -3.42 29.29 3.83
C TYR A 270 -2.89 28.58 2.59
N TYR A 271 -2.12 29.32 1.79
CA TYR A 271 -1.24 28.75 0.75
C TYR A 271 0.07 29.53 0.71
N ILE A 272 1.14 28.90 0.23
CA ILE A 272 2.44 29.56 0.02
C ILE A 272 2.45 30.13 -1.40
N ARG A 273 2.92 31.37 -1.54
CA ARG A 273 3.18 32.01 -2.83
C ARG A 273 4.65 32.40 -2.93
N VAL A 274 5.27 32.07 -4.06
CA VAL A 274 6.65 32.42 -4.43
C VAL A 274 6.64 32.85 -5.89
N GLY A 275 6.96 34.12 -6.17
CA GLY A 275 6.75 34.69 -7.51
C GLY A 275 5.31 34.48 -7.99
N ASP A 276 5.15 33.90 -9.18
CA ASP A 276 3.84 33.57 -9.77
C ASP A 276 3.34 32.15 -9.40
N VAL A 277 4.11 31.39 -8.62
CA VAL A 277 3.77 30.02 -8.21
C VAL A 277 3.07 30.04 -6.86
N SER A 278 1.95 29.32 -6.76
CA SER A 278 1.22 29.12 -5.51
C SER A 278 0.95 27.65 -5.26
N THR A 279 0.97 27.24 -3.99
CA THR A 279 0.61 25.87 -3.58
C THR A 279 -0.91 25.65 -3.62
N MET A 280 -1.34 24.39 -3.52
CA MET A 280 -2.67 24.11 -2.97
C MET A 280 -2.79 24.63 -1.53
N THR A 281 -4.01 24.77 -1.05
CA THR A 281 -4.25 25.23 0.33
C THR A 281 -3.87 24.16 1.35
N PHE A 282 -3.38 24.60 2.50
CA PHE A 282 -3.13 23.78 3.69
C PHE A 282 -3.64 24.48 4.96
N TYR A 283 -3.63 23.77 6.08
CA TYR A 283 -4.03 24.33 7.38
C TYR A 283 -2.84 24.63 8.29
N ILE A 284 -2.97 25.64 9.13
CA ILE A 284 -2.20 25.74 10.37
C ILE A 284 -3.20 25.47 11.49
N ASP A 285 -3.00 24.39 12.24
CA ASP A 285 -3.97 23.92 13.23
C ASP A 285 -3.27 23.15 14.36
N ARG A 286 -3.74 23.29 15.61
CA ARG A 286 -3.23 22.51 16.76
C ARG A 286 -3.52 21.00 16.68
N ASN A 287 -4.52 20.59 15.90
CA ASN A 287 -4.97 19.22 15.69
C ASN A 287 -4.78 18.77 14.23
N ILE A 288 -3.77 19.31 13.54
CA ILE A 288 -3.50 19.07 12.11
C ILE A 288 -3.47 17.59 11.68
N TRP A 289 -3.12 16.68 12.60
CA TRP A 289 -3.01 15.24 12.33
C TRP A 289 -4.30 14.45 12.54
N GLU A 290 -5.38 15.08 13.01
CA GLU A 290 -6.66 14.39 13.25
C GLU A 290 -7.24 13.78 11.97
N ASP A 291 -7.24 14.54 10.87
CA ASP A 291 -7.64 14.04 9.55
C ASP A 291 -6.75 12.87 9.08
N SER A 292 -5.47 12.88 9.45
CA SER A 292 -4.56 11.78 9.13
C SER A 292 -4.91 10.51 9.90
N ALA A 293 -5.28 10.63 11.18
CA ALA A 293 -5.76 9.51 11.98
C ALA A 293 -7.03 8.88 11.37
N TRP A 294 -7.98 9.68 10.89
CA TRP A 294 -9.16 9.18 10.18
C TRP A 294 -8.82 8.46 8.88
N ARG A 295 -7.86 8.97 8.10
CA ARG A 295 -7.42 8.34 6.85
C ARG A 295 -6.70 7.02 7.09
N VAL A 296 -5.80 6.96 8.08
CA VAL A 296 -5.10 5.73 8.48
C VAL A 296 -6.10 4.70 9.01
N LEU A 297 -7.03 5.10 9.88
CA LEU A 297 -8.12 4.23 10.33
C LEU A 297 -8.95 3.70 9.16
N ASN A 298 -9.28 4.54 8.18
CA ASN A 298 -10.00 4.10 7.00
C ASN A 298 -9.19 3.12 6.13
N PHE A 299 -7.88 3.34 6.01
CA PHE A 299 -6.97 2.41 5.35
C PHE A 299 -6.99 1.05 6.08
N MET A 300 -6.78 1.02 7.39
CA MET A 300 -6.83 -0.23 8.15
C MET A 300 -8.18 -0.93 8.05
N PHE A 301 -9.29 -0.18 8.07
CA PHE A 301 -10.62 -0.75 7.89
C PHE A 301 -10.79 -1.45 6.53
N VAL A 302 -10.15 -0.97 5.46
CA VAL A 302 -10.23 -1.64 4.14
C VAL A 302 -9.31 -2.85 4.02
N GLU A 303 -8.27 -2.94 4.84
CA GLU A 303 -7.36 -4.09 4.89
C GLU A 303 -7.91 -5.26 5.72
N ARG A 304 -9.14 -5.19 6.26
CA ARG A 304 -9.69 -6.27 7.10
C ARG A 304 -9.84 -7.58 6.32
N CYS A 305 -9.12 -8.61 6.75
CA CYS A 305 -9.29 -9.97 6.23
C CYS A 305 -10.45 -10.70 6.92
N GLY A 306 -11.21 -11.53 6.20
CA GLY A 306 -12.34 -12.26 6.80
C GLY A 306 -13.58 -11.41 7.08
N TYR A 307 -13.58 -10.14 6.68
CA TYR A 307 -14.68 -9.20 6.89
C TYR A 307 -15.25 -8.71 5.55
N PRO A 308 -16.58 -8.58 5.39
CA PRO A 308 -17.15 -7.97 4.20
C PRO A 308 -16.96 -6.44 4.25
N VAL A 309 -15.92 -5.93 3.58
CA VAL A 309 -15.64 -4.49 3.51
C VAL A 309 -16.62 -3.83 2.52
N PRO A 310 -17.54 -2.95 2.98
CA PRO A 310 -18.60 -2.40 2.14
C PRO A 310 -18.04 -1.65 0.92
N GLY A 311 -18.53 -2.01 -0.27
CA GLY A 311 -18.11 -1.41 -1.53
C GLY A 311 -16.71 -1.80 -2.01
N LYS A 312 -16.03 -2.75 -1.33
CA LYS A 312 -14.68 -3.20 -1.70
C LYS A 312 -14.65 -4.69 -2.00
N HIS A 313 -14.90 -5.56 -1.03
CA HIS A 313 -14.93 -7.02 -1.23
C HIS A 313 -15.84 -7.72 -0.22
N GLY A 314 -16.24 -8.97 -0.52
CA GLY A 314 -16.87 -9.85 0.47
C GLY A 314 -15.88 -10.38 1.52
N ALA A 315 -16.34 -11.12 2.53
CA ALA A 315 -15.43 -11.78 3.47
C ALA A 315 -14.57 -12.82 2.74
N CYS A 316 -13.26 -12.64 2.80
CA CYS A 316 -12.22 -13.45 2.15
C CYS A 316 -11.55 -14.41 3.14
N HIS A 317 -10.79 -15.38 2.61
CA HIS A 317 -9.91 -16.27 3.38
C HIS A 317 -10.62 -17.02 4.53
N THR A 318 -11.89 -17.37 4.35
CA THR A 318 -12.65 -18.09 5.39
C THR A 318 -12.25 -19.56 5.53
N ASP A 319 -11.49 -20.05 4.56
CA ASP A 319 -10.91 -21.38 4.41
C ASP A 319 -9.48 -21.47 4.89
N LEU A 320 -8.71 -20.39 4.90
CA LEU A 320 -7.32 -20.43 5.31
C LEU A 320 -7.16 -21.13 6.68
N ASN A 321 -6.35 -22.18 6.72
CA ASN A 321 -6.30 -23.09 7.85
C ASN A 321 -4.88 -23.54 8.21
N GLY A 322 -4.76 -24.06 9.43
CA GLY A 322 -3.57 -24.74 9.94
C GLY A 322 -3.93 -25.92 10.82
N GLU A 323 -2.92 -26.66 11.25
CA GLU A 323 -3.08 -27.78 12.17
C GLU A 323 -2.24 -27.55 13.44
N HIS A 324 -2.84 -27.81 14.60
CA HIS A 324 -2.13 -27.84 15.88
C HIS A 324 -2.65 -29.00 16.72
N ASN A 325 -1.74 -29.84 17.23
CA ASN A 325 -2.06 -31.02 18.03
C ASN A 325 -3.11 -31.96 17.38
N GLY A 326 -2.98 -32.21 16.07
CA GLY A 326 -3.89 -33.10 15.32
C GLY A 326 -5.28 -32.50 15.06
N LYS A 327 -5.47 -31.20 15.31
CA LYS A 327 -6.73 -30.49 15.09
C LYS A 327 -6.54 -29.40 14.05
N LEU A 328 -7.45 -29.38 13.09
CA LEU A 328 -7.59 -28.32 12.11
C LEU A 328 -8.20 -27.07 12.77
N PHE A 329 -7.66 -25.90 12.45
CA PHE A 329 -8.24 -24.60 12.82
C PHE A 329 -8.24 -23.66 11.62
N ALA A 330 -9.24 -22.79 11.54
CA ALA A 330 -9.31 -21.74 10.53
C ALA A 330 -8.76 -20.42 11.08
N VAL A 331 -8.11 -19.63 10.24
CA VAL A 331 -7.56 -18.31 10.59
C VAL A 331 -7.96 -17.29 9.54
N ASN A 332 -8.61 -16.24 10.02
CA ASN A 332 -8.96 -15.03 9.33
C ASN A 332 -9.34 -13.99 10.40
N GLY A 333 -9.57 -12.74 10.00
CA GLY A 333 -9.58 -11.59 10.91
C GLY A 333 -8.28 -10.79 10.74
N GLY A 334 -8.02 -9.82 11.61
CA GLY A 334 -6.81 -8.98 11.47
C GLY A 334 -6.79 -8.24 10.12
N TRP A 335 -5.61 -7.89 9.64
CA TRP A 335 -5.44 -7.14 8.39
C TRP A 335 -4.54 -7.89 7.39
N HIS A 336 -4.80 -7.71 6.10
CA HIS A 336 -3.81 -7.97 5.05
C HIS A 336 -2.58 -7.09 5.33
N ASP A 337 -1.38 -7.69 5.30
CA ASP A 337 -0.17 -7.07 5.87
C ASP A 337 0.46 -6.03 4.93
N ALA A 338 0.27 -6.20 3.63
CA ALA A 338 0.72 -5.26 2.62
C ALA A 338 -0.25 -5.25 1.44
N ALA A 339 0.26 -4.99 0.22
CA ALA A 339 -0.56 -4.96 -0.99
C ALA A 339 -0.96 -6.35 -1.51
N ASP A 340 -0.37 -7.42 -0.96
CA ASP A 340 -0.82 -8.78 -1.19
C ASP A 340 -1.79 -9.25 -0.09
N MET A 341 -2.30 -10.46 -0.23
CA MET A 341 -3.36 -11.01 0.61
C MET A 341 -2.82 -11.79 1.83
N SER A 342 -1.52 -11.65 2.10
CA SER A 342 -0.79 -12.30 3.19
C SER A 342 -1.15 -11.68 4.54
N GLN A 343 -0.96 -12.44 5.62
CA GLN A 343 -1.06 -11.87 6.97
C GLN A 343 0.04 -12.39 7.88
N GLN A 344 0.38 -11.55 8.85
CA GLN A 344 1.38 -11.80 9.86
C GLN A 344 0.81 -11.41 11.23
N THR A 345 0.82 -12.34 12.18
CA THR A 345 0.17 -12.14 13.48
C THR A 345 0.87 -11.10 14.33
N MET A 346 2.20 -11.07 14.29
CA MET A 346 2.99 -10.08 15.04
C MET A 346 2.67 -8.66 14.56
N GLN A 347 2.68 -8.41 13.26
CA GLN A 347 2.33 -7.12 12.65
C GLN A 347 0.90 -6.71 12.99
N THR A 348 -0.07 -7.63 12.91
CA THR A 348 -1.43 -7.35 13.37
C THR A 348 -1.46 -6.91 14.84
N GLY A 349 -0.67 -7.55 15.71
CA GLY A 349 -0.54 -7.15 17.11
C GLY A 349 0.03 -5.74 17.29
N GLU A 350 1.12 -5.41 16.59
CA GLU A 350 1.77 -4.09 16.67
C GLU A 350 0.86 -2.98 16.13
N ILE A 351 0.14 -3.25 15.04
CA ILE A 351 -0.88 -2.34 14.49
C ILE A 351 -2.01 -2.15 15.50
N ALA A 352 -2.53 -3.23 16.10
CA ALA A 352 -3.61 -3.14 17.09
C ALA A 352 -3.21 -2.29 18.30
N MET A 353 -1.98 -2.45 18.79
CA MET A 353 -1.42 -1.62 19.85
C MET A 353 -1.32 -0.14 19.41
N SER A 354 -0.77 0.13 18.24
CA SER A 354 -0.60 1.49 17.72
C SER A 354 -1.95 2.21 17.54
N ILE A 355 -2.97 1.50 17.04
CA ILE A 355 -4.34 2.02 16.94
C ILE A 355 -4.93 2.27 18.32
N MET A 356 -4.67 1.40 19.31
CA MET A 356 -5.11 1.60 20.69
C MET A 356 -4.45 2.83 21.33
N GLU A 357 -3.16 3.09 21.07
CA GLU A 357 -2.48 4.31 21.52
C GLU A 357 -3.13 5.57 20.91
N MET A 358 -3.45 5.54 19.62
CA MET A 358 -4.22 6.61 18.98
C MET A 358 -5.61 6.77 19.61
N ALA A 359 -6.29 5.67 19.96
CA ALA A 359 -7.59 5.69 20.62
C ALA A 359 -7.50 6.36 22.00
N ASN A 360 -6.53 5.96 22.81
CA ASN A 360 -6.25 6.57 24.12
C ASN A 360 -6.00 8.07 23.99
N ARG A 361 -5.21 8.48 22.98
CA ARG A 361 -4.95 9.89 22.70
C ARG A 361 -6.19 10.67 22.26
N ALA A 362 -7.03 10.08 21.41
CA ALA A 362 -8.30 10.68 21.01
C ALA A 362 -9.24 10.88 22.21
N LYS A 363 -9.28 9.90 23.12
CA LYS A 363 -10.02 9.98 24.39
C LYS A 363 -9.51 11.10 25.30
N GLU A 364 -8.20 11.21 25.50
CA GLU A 364 -7.58 12.29 26.29
C GLU A 364 -7.96 13.68 25.75
N LYS A 365 -8.06 13.82 24.43
CA LYS A 365 -8.47 15.06 23.76
C LYS A 365 -9.98 15.30 23.76
N GLY A 366 -10.79 14.37 24.26
CA GLY A 366 -12.26 14.45 24.20
C GLY A 366 -12.85 14.22 22.81
N ASN A 367 -12.08 13.67 21.86
CA ASN A 367 -12.58 13.32 20.52
C ASN A 367 -13.24 11.93 20.57
N ASN A 368 -14.50 11.92 21.00
CA ASN A 368 -15.24 10.69 21.24
C ASN A 368 -15.47 9.85 19.97
N ASP A 369 -15.78 10.49 18.84
CA ASP A 369 -16.08 9.77 17.59
C ASP A 369 -14.84 9.04 17.07
N LEU A 370 -13.69 9.71 17.04
CA LEU A 370 -12.43 9.09 16.64
C LEU A 370 -12.01 7.99 17.63
N TYR A 371 -12.16 8.23 18.94
CA TYR A 371 -11.88 7.23 19.96
C TYR A 371 -12.70 5.95 19.75
N LEU A 372 -14.02 6.06 19.56
CA LEU A 372 -14.89 4.90 19.39
C LEU A 372 -14.51 4.08 18.15
N ARG A 373 -14.21 4.73 17.03
CA ARG A 373 -13.84 4.04 15.79
C ARG A 373 -12.44 3.42 15.86
N LEU A 374 -11.45 4.12 16.42
CA LEU A 374 -10.11 3.57 16.64
C LEU A 374 -10.17 2.38 17.60
N LYS A 375 -10.96 2.48 18.67
CA LYS A 375 -11.13 1.37 19.61
C LYS A 375 -11.77 0.14 18.95
N GLU A 376 -12.80 0.32 18.13
CA GLU A 376 -13.39 -0.78 17.35
C GLU A 376 -12.34 -1.46 16.47
N GLU A 377 -11.53 -0.68 15.76
CA GLU A 377 -10.49 -1.20 14.88
C GLU A 377 -9.36 -1.88 15.68
N ALA A 378 -8.94 -1.32 16.80
CA ALA A 378 -7.95 -1.97 17.67
C ALA A 378 -8.46 -3.32 18.20
N LEU A 379 -9.73 -3.38 18.62
CA LEU A 379 -10.36 -4.62 19.10
C LEU A 379 -10.47 -5.70 18.01
N TRP A 380 -10.59 -5.33 16.74
CA TRP A 380 -10.52 -6.26 15.62
C TRP A 380 -9.16 -6.99 15.56
N GLY A 381 -8.06 -6.24 15.73
CA GLY A 381 -6.72 -6.83 15.81
C GLY A 381 -6.49 -7.63 17.10
N ILE A 382 -7.02 -7.16 18.24
CA ILE A 382 -6.92 -7.89 19.52
C ILE A 382 -7.64 -9.24 19.47
N ASP A 383 -8.83 -9.30 18.87
CA ASP A 383 -9.55 -10.57 18.69
C ASP A 383 -8.72 -11.57 17.86
N TYR A 384 -8.07 -11.08 16.81
CA TYR A 384 -7.24 -11.91 15.95
C TYR A 384 -5.97 -12.44 16.66
N ILE A 385 -5.26 -11.64 17.46
CA ILE A 385 -4.10 -12.15 18.21
C ILE A 385 -4.51 -13.14 19.31
N LEU A 386 -5.72 -13.03 19.86
CA LEU A 386 -6.25 -14.02 20.79
C LEU A 386 -6.66 -15.31 20.06
N LYS A 387 -7.31 -15.20 18.90
CA LYS A 387 -7.72 -16.33 18.06
C LYS A 387 -6.53 -17.19 17.60
N THR A 388 -5.39 -16.57 17.32
CA THR A 388 -4.17 -17.25 16.86
C THR A 388 -3.35 -17.87 17.99
N ARG A 389 -3.79 -17.73 19.25
CA ARG A 389 -3.13 -18.26 20.46
C ARG A 389 -3.66 -19.65 20.85
N PHE A 390 -2.77 -20.63 21.02
CA PHE A 390 -3.18 -21.99 21.41
C PHE A 390 -3.03 -22.34 22.90
N GLY A 391 -2.42 -21.44 23.69
CA GLY A 391 -2.34 -21.58 25.15
C GLY A 391 -1.25 -22.53 25.67
N ASP A 392 -0.32 -22.94 24.81
CA ASP A 392 0.84 -23.78 25.12
C ASP A 392 2.16 -23.18 24.61
N GLY A 393 2.16 -21.87 24.38
CA GLY A 393 3.26 -21.10 23.78
C GLY A 393 3.32 -21.15 22.24
N TYR A 394 2.50 -21.99 21.58
CA TYR A 394 2.37 -21.98 20.13
C TYR A 394 1.30 -21.01 19.64
N ARG A 395 1.55 -20.43 18.46
CA ARG A 395 0.65 -19.52 17.76
C ARG A 395 0.64 -19.78 16.26
N ALA A 396 -0.49 -19.54 15.61
CA ALA A 396 -0.54 -19.31 14.16
C ALA A 396 0.05 -17.94 13.86
N GLN A 397 1.05 -17.87 12.98
CA GLN A 397 1.93 -16.70 12.93
C GLN A 397 2.05 -16.08 11.55
N THR A 398 2.32 -16.89 10.55
CA THR A 398 2.62 -16.37 9.22
C THR A 398 1.97 -17.22 8.15
N TRP A 399 1.42 -16.58 7.13
CA TRP A 399 1.11 -17.23 5.87
C TRP A 399 1.26 -16.21 4.76
N GLY A 400 1.70 -16.69 3.60
CA GLY A 400 1.79 -15.87 2.42
C GLY A 400 0.69 -16.23 1.44
N THR A 401 -0.09 -15.28 0.95
CA THR A 401 -0.94 -15.52 -0.23
C THR A 401 -1.13 -14.23 -1.00
N ASN A 402 -1.20 -14.35 -2.32
CA ASN A 402 -1.64 -13.28 -3.22
C ASN A 402 -3.01 -13.60 -3.83
N LEU A 403 -3.70 -14.61 -3.31
CA LEU A 403 -4.93 -15.14 -3.90
C LEU A 403 -6.17 -14.72 -3.11
N TRP A 404 -7.24 -14.43 -3.84
CA TRP A 404 -8.60 -14.64 -3.38
C TRP A 404 -8.86 -16.15 -3.37
N THR A 405 -9.04 -16.70 -2.17
CA THR A 405 -9.22 -18.14 -2.00
C THR A 405 -10.65 -18.58 -2.36
N ASP A 406 -10.80 -19.86 -2.69
CA ASP A 406 -12.07 -20.41 -3.20
C ASP A 406 -13.13 -20.69 -2.11
N GLY A 407 -12.74 -20.65 -0.83
CA GLY A 407 -13.60 -20.87 0.31
C GLY A 407 -13.70 -22.33 0.77
N PHE A 408 -12.92 -23.24 0.20
CA PHE A 408 -12.91 -24.67 0.51
C PHE A 408 -11.55 -25.14 1.01
N ILE A 409 -11.55 -25.71 2.23
CA ILE A 409 -10.34 -26.33 2.77
C ILE A 409 -9.95 -27.58 1.98
N GLY A 410 -8.66 -27.67 1.64
CA GLY A 410 -8.04 -28.82 1.00
C GLY A 410 -7.99 -28.73 -0.52
N THR A 411 -8.15 -27.53 -1.08
CA THR A 411 -7.96 -27.26 -2.51
C THR A 411 -6.53 -26.76 -2.75
N MET A 412 -6.21 -26.41 -4.00
CA MET A 412 -4.82 -26.09 -4.38
C MET A 412 -4.29 -24.80 -3.75
N ASP A 413 -5.16 -23.83 -3.45
CA ASP A 413 -4.76 -22.53 -2.87
C ASP A 413 -4.39 -22.62 -1.38
N ASP A 414 -4.59 -23.78 -0.75
CA ASP A 414 -4.10 -24.14 0.59
C ASP A 414 -2.70 -24.79 0.62
N GLU A 415 -2.03 -24.89 -0.54
CA GLU A 415 -0.77 -25.64 -0.66
C GLU A 415 0.50 -24.77 -0.66
N GLY A 416 1.63 -25.44 -0.39
CA GLY A 416 2.95 -24.85 -0.49
C GLY A 416 3.19 -23.73 0.54
N TRP A 417 3.59 -22.55 0.04
CA TRP A 417 3.93 -21.38 0.86
C TRP A 417 2.71 -20.68 1.48
N ARG A 418 1.49 -21.06 1.06
CA ARG A 418 0.21 -20.54 1.55
C ARG A 418 -0.27 -21.20 2.84
N ARG A 419 0.36 -22.31 3.23
CA ARG A 419 0.07 -22.98 4.51
C ARG A 419 0.43 -22.09 5.69
N ILE A 420 -0.49 -22.03 6.65
CA ILE A 420 -0.23 -21.36 7.92
C ILE A 420 0.94 -22.02 8.63
N ARG A 421 1.89 -21.18 9.05
CA ARG A 421 2.97 -21.59 9.93
C ARG A 421 2.55 -21.42 11.37
N VAL A 422 2.70 -22.51 12.12
CA VAL A 422 2.54 -22.55 13.56
C VAL A 422 3.91 -22.72 14.18
N HIS A 423 4.27 -21.84 15.10
CA HIS A 423 5.52 -21.97 15.82
C HIS A 423 5.38 -21.48 17.27
N ASN A 424 6.35 -21.86 18.09
CA ASN A 424 6.51 -21.40 19.45
C ASN A 424 7.86 -20.69 19.50
N ARG A 425 7.83 -19.37 19.67
CA ARG A 425 9.01 -18.51 19.67
C ARG A 425 8.88 -17.52 20.81
N ALA A 426 9.95 -17.36 21.59
CA ALA A 426 9.90 -16.52 22.76
C ALA A 426 9.92 -15.04 22.39
N PHE A 427 10.61 -14.64 21.31
CA PHE A 427 10.59 -13.26 20.82
C PHE A 427 9.16 -12.75 20.61
N GLU A 428 8.37 -13.48 19.82
CA GLU A 428 6.98 -13.11 19.54
C GLU A 428 6.11 -13.21 20.79
N ASN A 429 6.27 -14.23 21.63
CA ASN A 429 5.51 -14.33 22.88
C ASN A 429 5.83 -13.17 23.85
N PHE A 430 7.06 -12.64 23.88
CA PHE A 430 7.37 -11.40 24.61
C PHE A 430 6.63 -10.21 24.00
N VAL A 431 6.64 -10.05 22.67
CA VAL A 431 5.92 -8.98 21.97
C VAL A 431 4.43 -9.02 22.28
N PHE A 432 3.78 -10.17 22.10
CA PHE A 432 2.35 -10.35 22.39
C PHE A 432 2.02 -10.11 23.86
N SER A 433 2.85 -10.61 24.78
CA SER A 433 2.66 -10.36 26.20
C SER A 433 2.60 -8.86 26.53
N GLY A 434 3.51 -8.06 25.95
CA GLY A 434 3.48 -6.62 26.11
C GLY A 434 2.22 -5.98 25.49
N ILE A 435 1.85 -6.38 24.27
CA ILE A 435 0.65 -5.88 23.57
C ILE A 435 -0.64 -6.21 24.36
N GLU A 436 -0.76 -7.44 24.84
CA GLU A 436 -1.90 -7.91 25.65
C GLU A 436 -2.00 -7.15 26.97
N ALA A 437 -0.86 -6.92 27.64
CA ALA A 437 -0.81 -6.10 28.84
C ALA A 437 -1.22 -4.64 28.58
N HIS A 438 -0.74 -4.04 27.48
CA HIS A 438 -1.16 -2.70 27.04
C HIS A 438 -2.66 -2.64 26.77
N ALA A 439 -3.20 -3.61 26.05
CA ALA A 439 -4.61 -3.69 25.71
C ALA A 439 -5.49 -3.83 26.97
N SER A 440 -5.10 -4.67 27.93
CA SER A 440 -5.79 -4.84 29.22
C SER A 440 -5.88 -3.53 30.02
N MET A 441 -4.85 -2.69 29.96
CA MET A 441 -4.84 -1.36 30.60
C MET A 441 -5.66 -0.31 29.85
N SER A 442 -5.79 -0.44 28.52
CA SER A 442 -6.45 0.57 27.66
C SER A 442 -7.96 0.36 27.53
N ILE A 443 -8.41 -0.89 27.59
CA ILE A 443 -9.83 -1.24 27.49
C ILE A 443 -10.46 -1.02 28.87
N GLU A 444 -11.47 -0.16 28.99
CA GLU A 444 -12.19 0.05 30.26
C GLU A 444 -13.59 -0.58 30.28
N SER A 445 -14.21 -0.72 29.11
CA SER A 445 -15.64 -1.05 28.98
C SER A 445 -15.96 -2.54 29.06
N ASP A 446 -14.96 -3.41 29.05
CA ASP A 446 -15.13 -4.86 28.98
C ASP A 446 -14.21 -5.54 30.01
N GLU A 447 -14.74 -5.75 31.22
CA GLU A 447 -14.00 -6.34 32.33
C GLU A 447 -13.54 -7.77 32.02
N MET A 448 -14.36 -8.56 31.32
CA MET A 448 -14.03 -9.95 30.99
C MET A 448 -12.87 -10.04 30.01
N LEU A 449 -12.86 -9.19 28.97
CA LEU A 449 -11.76 -9.12 28.03
C LEU A 449 -10.47 -8.64 28.71
N ARG A 450 -10.55 -7.64 29.59
CA ARG A 450 -9.38 -7.13 30.32
C ARG A 450 -8.73 -8.19 31.20
N ASP A 451 -9.54 -8.92 31.97
CA ASP A 451 -9.06 -9.99 32.84
C ASP A 451 -8.47 -11.14 32.04
N HIS A 452 -9.07 -11.46 30.89
CA HIS A 452 -8.51 -12.44 29.97
C HIS A 452 -7.16 -12.00 29.41
N LEU A 453 -7.07 -10.76 28.90
CA LEU A 453 -5.83 -10.17 28.37
C LEU A 453 -4.72 -10.13 29.42
N LYS A 454 -5.06 -9.76 30.67
CA LYS A 454 -4.12 -9.81 31.79
C LYS A 454 -3.59 -11.22 32.01
N LYS A 455 -4.48 -12.21 32.03
CA LYS A 455 -4.10 -13.62 32.20
C LYS A 455 -3.17 -14.09 31.08
N VAL A 456 -3.54 -13.85 29.82
CA VAL A 456 -2.75 -14.34 28.67
C VAL A 456 -1.40 -13.63 28.56
N ALA A 457 -1.32 -12.35 28.94
CA ALA A 457 -0.06 -11.62 29.00
C ALA A 457 0.92 -12.27 29.98
N GLU A 458 0.47 -12.67 31.17
CA GLU A 458 1.30 -13.39 32.14
C GLU A 458 1.73 -14.77 31.64
N GLU A 459 0.80 -15.51 31.01
CA GLU A 459 1.09 -16.83 30.44
C GLU A 459 2.10 -16.77 29.31
N ASP A 460 1.98 -15.81 28.40
CA ASP A 460 2.87 -15.67 27.25
C ASP A 460 4.25 -15.20 27.62
N PHE A 461 4.35 -14.30 28.61
CA PHE A 461 5.65 -13.96 29.19
C PHE A 461 6.32 -15.19 29.79
N LYS A 462 5.56 -16.02 30.51
CA LYS A 462 6.08 -17.26 31.09
C LYS A 462 6.55 -18.22 30.00
N PHE A 463 5.75 -18.46 28.94
CA PHE A 463 6.15 -19.31 27.83
C PHE A 463 7.42 -18.79 27.13
N ALA A 464 7.50 -17.46 26.95
CA ALA A 464 8.66 -16.81 26.37
C ALA A 464 9.91 -17.00 27.25
N MET A 465 9.81 -16.75 28.56
CA MET A 465 10.91 -16.94 29.50
C MET A 465 11.39 -18.39 29.55
N GLU A 466 10.49 -19.36 29.69
CA GLU A 466 10.85 -20.79 29.74
C GLU A 466 11.60 -21.24 28.47
N ARG A 467 11.16 -20.76 27.31
CA ARG A 467 11.84 -21.05 26.04
C ARG A 467 13.17 -20.32 25.90
N PHE A 468 13.22 -19.04 26.29
CA PHE A 468 14.45 -18.23 26.23
C PHE A 468 15.51 -18.74 27.21
N GLU A 469 15.14 -19.20 28.41
CA GLU A 469 16.07 -19.84 29.34
C GLU A 469 16.70 -21.12 28.76
N LYS A 470 15.95 -21.83 27.92
CA LYS A 470 16.40 -23.07 27.30
C LYS A 470 17.28 -22.85 26.06
N LEU A 471 16.93 -21.88 25.21
CA LEU A 471 17.55 -21.69 23.89
C LEU A 471 18.39 -20.42 23.80
N GLY A 472 18.18 -19.45 24.68
CA GLY A 472 18.76 -18.11 24.59
C GLY A 472 18.53 -17.50 23.20
N TYR A 473 19.52 -16.78 22.70
CA TYR A 473 19.46 -16.20 21.36
C TYR A 473 19.60 -17.22 20.22
N GLU A 474 19.86 -18.50 20.52
CA GLU A 474 19.96 -19.52 19.47
C GLU A 474 18.62 -19.74 18.76
N GLU A 475 17.50 -19.40 19.42
CA GLU A 475 16.17 -19.53 18.80
C GLU A 475 15.95 -18.60 17.59
N LEU A 476 16.69 -17.49 17.50
CA LEU A 476 16.65 -16.58 16.34
C LEU A 476 17.27 -17.22 15.09
N PHE A 477 18.16 -18.19 15.26
CA PHE A 477 18.83 -18.89 14.16
C PHE A 477 18.11 -20.19 13.77
N ASP A 478 17.00 -20.54 14.42
CA ASP A 478 16.19 -21.68 14.04
C ASP A 478 15.31 -21.32 12.83
N ILE A 479 15.96 -21.28 11.65
CA ILE A 479 15.34 -21.04 10.33
C ILE A 479 14.50 -22.26 9.89
N ARG A 480 14.39 -23.32 10.71
CA ARG A 480 13.60 -24.53 10.39
C ARG A 480 12.10 -24.25 10.20
N GLY A 481 11.62 -23.06 10.56
CA GLY A 481 10.28 -22.56 10.27
C GLY A 481 10.14 -21.68 9.02
N GLY A 482 11.21 -21.40 8.26
CA GLY A 482 11.22 -20.50 7.10
C GLY A 482 11.46 -19.01 7.44
N VAL A 483 11.55 -18.20 6.37
CA VAL A 483 11.77 -16.74 6.44
C VAL A 483 10.51 -16.09 7.03
N ASP A 484 10.57 -15.83 8.32
CA ASP A 484 9.55 -15.13 9.08
C ASP A 484 10.10 -13.73 9.42
N HIS A 485 9.25 -12.70 9.39
CA HIS A 485 9.65 -11.32 9.64
C HIS A 485 10.30 -11.14 11.03
N ALA A 486 9.90 -11.94 12.02
CA ALA A 486 10.50 -11.94 13.35
C ALA A 486 11.93 -12.54 13.38
N ALA A 487 12.32 -13.37 12.40
CA ALA A 487 13.63 -14.03 12.36
C ALA A 487 14.80 -13.05 12.08
N MET A 488 14.50 -11.79 11.75
CA MET A 488 15.49 -10.74 11.49
C MET A 488 15.81 -9.89 12.74
N ALA A 489 15.19 -10.18 13.89
CA ALA A 489 15.39 -9.40 15.10
C ALA A 489 16.85 -9.49 15.62
N SER A 490 17.46 -8.33 15.86
CA SER A 490 18.76 -8.24 16.54
C SER A 490 18.65 -8.62 18.03
N ARG A 491 19.77 -9.02 18.65
CA ARG A 491 19.83 -9.25 20.11
C ARG A 491 19.38 -8.03 20.91
N SER A 492 19.68 -6.82 20.42
CA SER A 492 19.22 -5.57 21.03
C SER A 492 17.69 -5.41 20.97
N GLN A 493 17.07 -5.69 19.82
CA GLN A 493 15.60 -5.66 19.70
C GLN A 493 14.96 -6.73 20.59
N TYR A 494 15.58 -7.92 20.66
CA TYR A 494 15.12 -8.98 21.55
C TYR A 494 15.09 -8.52 23.02
N MET A 495 16.20 -7.98 23.53
CA MET A 495 16.28 -7.51 24.91
C MET A 495 15.35 -6.32 25.17
N ALA A 496 15.17 -5.43 24.19
CA ALA A 496 14.19 -4.36 24.27
C ALA A 496 12.77 -4.93 24.44
N ASN A 497 12.41 -5.99 23.71
CA ASN A 497 11.10 -6.64 23.83
C ASN A 497 10.90 -7.35 25.17
N VAL A 498 11.93 -8.00 25.71
CA VAL A 498 11.87 -8.56 27.07
C VAL A 498 11.61 -7.45 28.09
N SER A 499 12.38 -6.36 28.03
CA SER A 499 12.23 -5.22 28.93
C SER A 499 10.86 -4.56 28.78
N TYR A 500 10.38 -4.41 27.55
CA TYR A 500 9.08 -3.86 27.22
C TYR A 500 7.95 -4.68 27.82
N ALA A 501 7.93 -5.99 27.56
CA ALA A 501 6.93 -6.92 28.08
C ALA A 501 6.93 -6.95 29.61
N ALA A 502 8.10 -7.13 30.23
CA ALA A 502 8.24 -7.16 31.69
C ALA A 502 7.73 -5.85 32.34
N SER A 503 8.04 -4.70 31.74
CA SER A 503 7.61 -3.39 32.24
C SER A 503 6.09 -3.22 32.19
N LEU A 504 5.45 -3.64 31.09
CA LEU A 504 4.01 -3.52 30.94
C LEU A 504 3.24 -4.48 31.84
N ILE A 505 3.70 -5.72 31.98
CA ILE A 505 3.07 -6.67 32.91
C ILE A 505 3.29 -6.22 34.35
N TYR A 506 4.48 -5.74 34.71
CA TYR A 506 4.72 -5.16 36.05
C TYR A 506 3.75 -4.01 36.32
N LYS A 507 3.57 -3.10 35.36
CA LYS A 507 2.61 -1.99 35.48
C LYS A 507 1.17 -2.48 35.64
N LEU A 508 0.78 -3.56 34.97
CA LEU A 508 -0.56 -4.13 35.01
C LEU A 508 -0.84 -4.97 36.28
N THR A 509 0.15 -5.70 36.80
CA THR A 509 -0.05 -6.73 37.84
C THR A 509 0.62 -6.40 39.18
N GLY A 510 1.67 -5.56 39.18
CA GLY A 510 2.53 -5.29 40.33
C GLY A 510 3.48 -6.43 40.72
N LYS A 511 3.48 -7.55 39.99
CA LYS A 511 4.36 -8.71 40.24
C LYS A 511 5.73 -8.47 39.63
N GLN A 512 6.80 -8.95 40.27
CA GLN A 512 8.17 -8.88 39.73
C GLN A 512 8.38 -9.98 38.68
N TYR A 513 8.99 -9.63 37.54
CA TYR A 513 9.27 -10.51 36.40
C TYR A 513 10.72 -10.37 35.95
#